data_AF-T1BXZ1-F1
#
_entry.id   AF-T1BXZ1-F1
#
_cell.length_a   1.000
_cell.length_b   1.000
_cell.length_c   1.000
_cell.angle_alpha   90.00
_cell.angle_beta   90.00
_cell.angle_gamma   90.00
#
_symmetry.space_group_name_H-M   'P 1'
#
loop_
_entity.id
_entity.type
_entity.pdbx_description
1 polymer ?
#
loop_
_entity_poly.entity_id
_entity_poly.type
_entity_poly.pdbx_seq_one_letter_code
_entity_poly.pdbx_strand_id
1 'polypeptide(L)'
;YPDLRLHLSVQASATNWRALRLYRELFNIRRAVLPRVLSLTQIARLAEHDVVPLEVFGFGSLCIMVEGRCLLSSYACGRSPNNYGACSPAESVEWIPTPQGLETRVAGILIDRFTAAESAGYPTLCKGRFRVANQ
;
A
#
# COMPACT_ATOMS: atom_id res chain seq x y z
N TYR A 1 -5.95 20.93 -21.61
CA TYR A 1 -4.58 20.58 -22.04
C TYR A 1 -4.60 19.28 -22.86
N PRO A 2 -5.00 19.34 -24.14
CA PRO A 2 -5.14 18.14 -24.98
C PRO A 2 -3.82 17.39 -25.23
N ASP A 3 -2.70 18.10 -25.25
CA ASP A 3 -1.37 17.52 -25.49
C ASP A 3 -0.62 17.13 -24.21
N LEU A 4 -1.30 17.15 -23.06
CA LEU A 4 -0.66 16.82 -21.80
C LEU A 4 -0.20 15.35 -21.84
N ARG A 5 1.08 15.14 -21.54
CA ARG A 5 1.62 13.79 -21.44
C ARG A 5 1.05 13.09 -20.20
N LEU A 6 0.15 12.13 -20.40
CA LEU A 6 -0.50 11.41 -19.31
C LEU A 6 0.38 10.26 -18.80
N HIS A 7 0.59 10.20 -17.49
CA HIS A 7 1.32 9.12 -16.82
C HIS A 7 0.37 8.37 -15.91
N LEU A 8 0.37 7.04 -16.00
CA LEU A 8 -0.44 6.22 -15.12
C LEU A 8 0.22 6.15 -13.74
N SER A 9 -0.48 6.67 -12.73
CA SER A 9 -0.06 6.60 -11.34
C SER A 9 -0.02 5.16 -10.83
N VAL A 10 0.92 4.88 -9.93
CA VAL A 10 0.99 3.62 -9.17
C VAL A 10 -0.33 3.25 -8.48
N GLN A 11 -1.15 4.26 -8.15
CA GLN A 11 -2.47 4.07 -7.53
C GLN A 11 -3.47 3.33 -8.44
N ALA A 12 -3.25 3.30 -9.77
CA ALA A 12 -4.06 2.52 -10.70
C ALA A 12 -3.84 1.00 -10.54
N SER A 13 -2.80 0.58 -9.79
CA SER A 13 -2.49 -0.82 -9.48
C SER A 13 -2.40 -1.73 -10.72
N ALA A 14 -1.91 -1.20 -11.84
CA ALA A 14 -1.72 -1.97 -13.06
C ALA A 14 -0.51 -2.91 -12.93
N THR A 15 -0.76 -4.21 -12.74
CA THR A 15 0.25 -5.25 -12.49
C THR A 15 0.50 -6.18 -13.67
N ASN A 16 -0.19 -6.00 -14.79
CA ASN A 16 -0.06 -6.85 -15.97
C ASN A 16 -0.26 -6.06 -17.28
N TRP A 17 0.22 -6.61 -18.40
CA TRP A 17 0.26 -5.89 -19.67
C TRP A 17 -1.14 -5.60 -20.23
N ARG A 18 -2.14 -6.43 -19.92
CA ARG A 18 -3.54 -6.22 -20.36
C ARG A 18 -4.12 -4.98 -19.73
N ALA A 19 -3.87 -4.77 -18.43
CA ALA A 19 -4.25 -3.54 -17.74
C ALA A 19 -3.55 -2.32 -18.34
N LEU A 20 -2.23 -2.40 -18.61
CA LEU A 20 -1.51 -1.30 -19.27
C LEU A 20 -2.08 -0.98 -20.65
N ARG A 21 -2.45 -2.00 -21.43
CA ARG A 21 -3.04 -1.83 -22.77
C ARG A 21 -4.39 -1.13 -22.67
N LEU A 22 -5.24 -1.57 -21.75
CA LEU A 22 -6.53 -0.95 -21.45
C LEU A 22 -6.35 0.55 -21.14
N TYR A 23 -5.42 0.90 -20.25
CA TYR A 23 -5.18 2.30 -19.90
C TYR A 23 -4.64 3.12 -21.08
N ARG A 24 -3.80 2.53 -21.94
CA ARG A 24 -3.29 3.19 -23.14
C ARG A 24 -4.41 3.47 -24.14
N GLU A 25 -5.28 2.49 -24.38
CA GLU A 25 -6.37 2.61 -25.36
C GLU A 25 -7.46 3.58 -24.91
N LEU A 26 -7.87 3.50 -23.64
CA LEU A 26 -8.97 4.31 -23.12
C LEU A 26 -8.57 5.72 -22.71
N PHE A 27 -7.34 5.90 -22.22
CA PHE A 27 -6.90 7.15 -21.61
C PHE A 27 -5.63 7.72 -22.23
N ASN A 28 -5.08 7.10 -23.29
CA ASN A 28 -3.89 7.58 -24.01
C ASN A 28 -2.67 7.84 -23.09
N ILE A 29 -2.47 6.99 -22.07
CA ILE A 29 -1.29 7.09 -21.21
C ILE A 29 0.00 6.90 -22.03
N ARG A 30 1.04 7.63 -21.64
CA ARG A 30 2.35 7.66 -22.32
C ARG A 30 3.48 7.05 -21.49
N ARG A 31 3.22 6.73 -20.22
CA ARG A 31 4.12 6.06 -19.28
C ARG A 31 3.29 5.42 -18.18
N ALA A 32 3.77 4.31 -17.61
CA ALA A 32 3.17 3.72 -16.43
C ALA A 32 4.18 3.59 -15.29
N VAL A 33 3.78 4.05 -14.11
CA VAL A 33 4.55 3.88 -12.87
C VAL A 33 4.05 2.64 -12.15
N LEU A 34 4.88 1.60 -12.05
CA LEU A 34 4.46 0.29 -11.55
C LEU A 34 4.41 0.23 -10.03
N PRO A 35 3.48 -0.57 -9.46
CA PRO A 35 3.46 -0.83 -8.03
C PRO A 35 4.59 -1.76 -7.60
N ARG A 36 5.15 -1.53 -6.41
CA ARG A 36 6.25 -2.31 -5.84
C ARG A 36 5.85 -3.70 -5.32
N VAL A 37 4.65 -4.17 -5.64
CA VAL A 37 4.22 -5.55 -5.38
C VAL A 37 4.77 -6.52 -6.42
N LEU A 38 5.29 -6.01 -7.54
CA LEU A 38 5.93 -6.80 -8.58
C LEU A 38 7.41 -7.06 -8.26
N SER A 39 7.87 -8.28 -8.49
CA SER A 39 9.28 -8.63 -8.49
C SER A 39 9.99 -8.10 -9.74
N LEU A 40 11.32 -7.99 -9.70
CA LEU A 40 12.11 -7.57 -10.86
C LEU A 40 11.89 -8.49 -12.07
N THR A 41 11.77 -9.80 -11.86
CA THR A 41 11.46 -10.75 -12.93
C THR A 41 10.08 -10.50 -13.55
N GLN A 42 9.08 -10.16 -12.73
CA GLN A 42 7.75 -9.79 -13.23
C GLN A 42 7.79 -8.48 -14.03
N ILE A 43 8.56 -7.49 -13.55
CA ILE A 43 8.77 -6.22 -14.26
C ILE A 43 9.46 -6.44 -15.60
N ALA A 44 10.50 -7.28 -15.66
CA ALA A 44 11.20 -7.62 -16.90
C ALA A 44 10.25 -8.24 -17.94
N ARG A 45 9.47 -9.25 -17.53
CA ARG A 45 8.43 -9.86 -18.39
C ARG A 45 7.39 -8.86 -18.84
N LEU A 46 7.02 -7.91 -17.98
CA LEU A 46 6.07 -6.86 -18.32
C LEU A 46 6.63 -5.91 -19.39
N ALA A 47 7.92 -5.59 -19.30
CA ALA A 47 8.62 -4.73 -20.25
C ALA A 47 8.72 -5.35 -21.65
N GLU A 48 8.83 -6.68 -21.76
CA GLU A 48 8.84 -7.40 -23.04
C GLU A 48 7.59 -7.14 -23.91
N HIS A 49 6.46 -6.78 -23.31
CA HIS A 49 5.23 -6.48 -24.04
C HIS A 49 5.21 -5.10 -24.70
N ASP A 50 6.14 -4.21 -24.36
CA ASP A 50 6.32 -2.87 -24.95
C ASP A 50 5.02 -2.05 -25.14
N VAL A 51 4.15 -2.08 -24.14
CA VAL A 51 2.85 -1.38 -24.22
C VAL A 51 3.04 0.14 -24.10
N VAL A 52 3.80 0.56 -23.09
CA VAL A 52 4.24 1.92 -22.80
C VAL A 52 5.55 1.86 -22.00
N PRO A 53 6.39 2.91 -22.01
CA PRO A 53 7.53 3.01 -21.11
C PRO A 53 7.14 2.82 -19.64
N LEU A 54 7.94 2.05 -18.92
CA LEU A 54 7.71 1.69 -17.52
C LEU A 54 8.64 2.47 -16.59
N GLU A 55 8.14 2.86 -15.43
CA GLU A 55 8.88 3.53 -14.36
C GLU A 55 8.63 2.80 -13.03
N VAL A 56 9.64 2.72 -12.19
CA VAL A 56 9.60 1.98 -10.91
C VAL A 56 10.20 2.83 -9.80
N PHE A 57 9.61 2.76 -8.60
CA PHE A 57 10.16 3.42 -7.41
C PHE A 57 11.19 2.53 -6.72
N GLY A 58 12.41 3.04 -6.52
CA GLY A 58 13.39 2.41 -5.62
C GLY A 58 13.02 2.58 -4.14
N PHE A 59 12.53 3.77 -3.78
CA PHE A 59 12.16 4.14 -2.41
C PHE A 59 10.85 4.93 -2.40
N GLY A 60 10.23 5.03 -1.21
CA GLY A 60 8.96 5.72 -0.99
C GLY A 60 7.83 4.75 -0.64
N SER A 61 6.82 5.27 0.04
CA SER A 61 5.61 4.52 0.37
C SER A 61 4.40 5.17 -0.29
N LEU A 62 3.88 4.51 -1.32
CA LEU A 62 2.58 4.79 -1.92
C LEU A 62 1.81 3.49 -1.82
N CYS A 63 0.70 3.52 -1.09
CA CYS A 63 -0.05 2.33 -0.76
C CYS A 63 -1.49 2.48 -1.24
N ILE A 64 -1.84 1.65 -2.21
CA ILE A 64 -3.21 1.43 -2.62
C ILE A 64 -3.58 0.01 -2.16
N MET A 65 -4.54 -0.08 -1.23
CA MET A 65 -5.22 -1.33 -0.91
C MET A 65 -6.58 -1.25 -1.59
N VAL A 66 -6.96 -2.25 -2.37
CA VAL A 66 -8.25 -2.27 -3.08
C VAL A 66 -9.42 -2.15 -2.09
N GLU A 67 -9.29 -2.74 -0.90
CA GLU A 67 -10.27 -2.63 0.19
C GLU A 67 -10.31 -1.25 0.87
N GLY A 68 -9.46 -0.30 0.47
CA GLY A 68 -9.41 1.04 1.06
C GLY A 68 -8.77 1.12 2.45
N ARG A 69 -8.26 0.00 3.02
CA ARG A 69 -7.64 -0.01 4.36
C ARG A 69 -6.45 0.93 4.53
N CYS A 70 -5.81 1.38 3.45
CA CYS A 70 -4.76 2.38 3.52
C CYS A 70 -5.26 3.74 4.08
N LEU A 71 -6.57 4.03 3.99
CA LEU A 71 -7.18 5.21 4.58
C LEU A 71 -7.27 5.15 6.10
N LEU A 72 -7.19 3.96 6.71
CA LEU A 72 -7.25 3.81 8.18
C LEU A 72 -6.10 4.55 8.86
N SER A 73 -4.91 4.59 8.24
CA SER A 73 -3.78 5.37 8.76
C SER A 73 -4.07 6.86 8.77
N SER A 74 -4.67 7.40 7.70
CA SER A 74 -5.12 8.79 7.65
C SER A 74 -6.15 9.08 8.74
N TYR A 75 -7.11 8.18 8.92
CA TYR A 75 -8.16 8.33 9.94
C TYR A 75 -7.58 8.34 11.36
N ALA A 76 -6.72 7.38 11.70
CA ALA A 76 -6.21 7.20 13.04
C ALA A 76 -5.09 8.18 13.41
N CYS A 77 -4.15 8.44 12.49
CA CYS A 77 -2.94 9.20 12.77
C CYS A 77 -2.92 10.59 12.12
N GLY A 78 -3.91 10.93 11.28
CA GLY A 78 -3.84 12.09 10.37
C GLY A 78 -2.81 11.92 9.24
N ARG A 79 -2.05 10.82 9.23
CA ARG A 79 -0.92 10.56 8.31
C ARG A 79 -1.04 9.19 7.66
N SER A 80 -0.71 9.11 6.37
CA SER A 80 -0.68 7.87 5.58
C SER A 80 0.47 7.88 4.59
N PRO A 81 0.77 6.73 3.95
CA PRO A 81 1.71 6.67 2.83
C PRO A 81 1.40 7.71 1.75
N ASN A 82 0.12 7.90 1.42
CA ASN A 82 -0.29 8.66 0.25
C ASN A 82 -0.20 10.19 0.44
N ASN A 83 -0.16 10.68 1.68
CA ASN A 83 -0.07 12.12 1.99
C ASN A 83 1.19 12.50 2.78
N TYR A 84 1.81 11.58 3.52
CA TYR A 84 2.99 11.84 4.34
C TYR A 84 4.12 10.83 4.13
N GLY A 85 3.98 9.87 3.21
CA GLY A 85 5.02 8.88 2.93
C GLY A 85 5.28 7.88 4.06
N ALA A 86 4.39 7.77 5.06
CA ALA A 86 4.50 6.82 6.16
C ALA A 86 3.14 6.22 6.55
N CYS A 87 3.07 4.90 6.66
CA CYS A 87 1.93 4.19 7.27
C CYS A 87 2.21 3.96 8.74
N SER A 88 1.25 4.25 9.63
CA SER A 88 1.39 4.01 11.07
C SER A 88 2.72 4.58 11.58
N PRO A 89 2.92 5.92 11.54
CA PRO A 89 4.19 6.54 11.87
C PRO A 89 4.67 6.11 13.26
N ALA A 90 5.98 5.89 13.42
CA ALA A 90 6.54 5.27 14.63
C ALA A 90 6.18 6.04 15.91
N GLU A 91 6.07 7.37 15.85
CA GLU A 91 5.61 8.22 16.96
C GLU A 91 4.18 7.93 17.43
N SER A 92 3.36 7.29 16.60
CA SER A 92 2.00 6.87 16.93
C SER A 92 1.91 5.39 17.31
N VAL A 93 3.02 4.65 17.30
CA VAL A 93 3.02 3.21 17.58
C VAL A 93 3.29 2.97 19.07
N GLU A 94 2.47 2.14 19.69
CA GLU A 94 2.63 1.74 21.09
C GLU A 94 2.67 0.22 21.21
N TRP A 95 3.57 -0.26 22.07
CA TRP A 95 3.75 -1.67 22.40
C TRP A 95 3.50 -1.84 23.90
N ILE A 96 2.41 -2.50 24.26
CA ILE A 96 1.91 -2.56 25.64
C ILE A 96 1.94 -4.01 26.12
N PRO A 97 2.89 -4.40 26.98
CA PRO A 97 2.88 -5.70 27.64
C PRO A 97 1.67 -5.83 28.56
N THR A 98 1.04 -7.00 28.55
CA THR A 98 -0.11 -7.36 29.37
C THR A 98 0.11 -8.76 29.97
N PRO A 99 -0.62 -9.16 31.02
CA PRO A 99 -0.52 -10.52 31.57
C PRO A 99 -0.86 -11.62 30.55
N GLN A 100 -1.62 -11.31 29.49
CA GLN A 100 -2.03 -12.25 28.44
C GLN A 100 -1.11 -12.23 27.20
N GLY A 101 -0.10 -11.36 27.16
CA GLY A 101 0.78 -11.19 26.01
C GLY A 101 1.04 -9.71 25.67
N LEU A 102 1.20 -9.38 24.39
CA LEU A 102 1.55 -8.05 23.92
C LEU A 102 0.41 -7.42 23.11
N GLU A 103 -0.05 -6.24 23.52
CA GLU A 103 -0.92 -5.39 22.71
C GLU A 103 -0.08 -4.46 21.83
N THR A 104 -0.47 -4.33 20.57
CA THR A 104 0.06 -3.29 19.68
C THR A 104 -1.04 -2.30 19.36
N ARG A 105 -0.71 -1.02 19.47
CA ARG A 105 -1.63 0.07 19.18
C ARG A 105 -1.02 1.07 18.23
N VAL A 106 -1.90 1.73 17.48
CA VAL A 106 -1.54 2.84 16.60
C VAL A 106 -2.50 3.99 16.88
N ALA A 107 -1.96 5.11 17.35
CA ALA A 107 -2.73 6.27 17.81
C ALA A 107 -3.82 5.86 18.83
N GLY A 108 -3.45 5.07 19.84
CA GLY A 108 -4.38 4.55 20.85
C GLY A 108 -5.33 3.43 20.40
N ILE A 109 -5.47 3.19 19.09
CA ILE A 109 -6.34 2.13 18.55
C ILE A 109 -5.65 0.77 18.69
N LEU A 110 -6.33 -0.20 19.31
CA LEU A 110 -5.85 -1.58 19.37
C LEU A 110 -5.81 -2.20 17.96
N ILE A 111 -4.62 -2.57 17.51
CA ILE A 111 -4.39 -3.19 16.20
C ILE A 111 -4.30 -4.70 16.33
N ASP A 112 -3.60 -5.17 17.37
CA ASP A 112 -3.35 -6.59 17.52
C ASP A 112 -2.94 -7.01 18.95
N ARG A 113 -3.11 -8.30 19.29
CA ARG A 113 -2.76 -8.98 20.55
C ARG A 113 -1.95 -10.25 20.30
N PHE A 114 -0.68 -10.26 20.64
CA PHE A 114 0.20 -11.41 20.44
C PHE A 114 0.37 -12.19 21.75
N THR A 115 0.27 -13.51 21.69
CA THR A 115 0.67 -14.39 22.81
C THR A 115 2.19 -14.44 22.93
N ALA A 116 2.71 -14.97 24.04
CA ALA A 116 4.16 -15.11 24.26
C ALA A 116 4.86 -16.01 23.20
N ALA A 117 4.11 -16.85 22.49
CA ALA A 117 4.63 -17.73 21.44
C ALA A 117 4.62 -17.09 20.03
N GLU A 118 3.99 -15.93 19.86
CA GLU A 118 3.85 -15.25 18.57
C GLU A 118 4.88 -14.12 18.42
N SER A 119 5.46 -14.01 17.23
CA SER A 119 6.29 -12.86 16.87
C SER A 119 5.43 -11.69 16.42
N ALA A 120 5.61 -10.54 17.06
CA ALA A 120 4.88 -9.33 16.70
C ALA A 120 5.62 -8.54 15.61
N GLY A 121 4.95 -8.34 14.46
CA GLY A 121 5.45 -7.49 13.38
C GLY A 121 5.15 -6.01 13.62
N TYR A 122 5.77 -5.12 12.83
CA TYR A 122 5.49 -3.69 12.92
C TYR A 122 3.98 -3.41 12.72
N PRO A 123 3.32 -2.74 13.68
CA PRO A 123 1.89 -2.57 13.63
C PRO A 123 1.52 -1.61 12.51
N THR A 124 0.75 -2.12 11.56
CA THR A 124 0.16 -1.31 10.49
C THR A 124 -1.34 -1.47 10.55
N LEU A 125 -2.06 -0.35 10.54
CA LEU A 125 -3.53 -0.34 10.61
C LEU A 125 -4.19 -1.24 9.56
N CYS A 126 -3.60 -1.37 8.36
CA CYS A 126 -4.17 -2.22 7.32
C CYS A 126 -3.98 -3.73 7.55
N LYS A 127 -3.05 -4.15 8.42
CA LYS A 127 -2.72 -5.56 8.70
C LYS A 127 -3.15 -6.03 10.10
N GLY A 128 -3.86 -5.20 10.86
CA GLY A 128 -4.36 -5.59 12.19
C GLY A 128 -5.41 -6.70 12.16
N ARG A 129 -5.66 -7.28 13.34
CA ARG A 129 -6.76 -8.22 13.58
C ARG A 129 -7.97 -7.45 14.11
N PHE A 130 -9.00 -7.33 13.28
CA PHE A 130 -10.23 -6.62 13.60
C PHE A 130 -11.39 -7.59 13.83
N ARG A 131 -12.18 -7.36 14.88
CA ARG A 131 -13.49 -7.99 15.04
C ARG A 131 -14.52 -7.12 14.35
N VAL A 132 -15.32 -7.73 13.47
CA VAL A 132 -16.45 -7.07 12.82
C VAL A 132 -17.70 -7.67 13.46
N ALA A 133 -18.66 -6.83 13.83
CA ALA A 133 -19.83 -7.18 14.65
C ALA A 133 -20.34 -8.63 14.53
N ASN A 134 -20.70 -9.25 15.66
CA ASN A 134 -21.22 -10.62 15.79
C ASN A 134 -20.33 -11.75 15.23
N GLN A 135 -19.06 -11.49 14.89
CA GLN A 135 -18.04 -12.50 14.57
C GLN A 135 -16.73 -12.26 15.34
#